data_AF-Q0ICG0-F1
#
_entry.id   AF-Q0ICG0-F1
#
_cell.length_a   1.000
_cell.length_b   1.000
_cell.length_c   1.000
_cell.angle_alpha   90.00
_cell.angle_beta   90.00
_cell.angle_gamma   90.00
#
_symmetry.space_group_name_H-M   'P 1'
#
loop_
_entity.id
_entity.type
_entity.pdbx_description
1 polymer ?
#
loop_
_entity_poly.entity_id
_entity_poly.type
_entity_poly.pdbx_seq_one_letter_code
_entity_poly.pdbx_strand_id
1 'polypeptide(L)'
;MAYVFVHLLPELASHGQAISEAPGMKTFAPTPITEALLFLIALVGIMLTYSLDVLATHERQAGRVASSLHTLNFAAISYLYAYSLPSLISTGLAYGVLFTIAICAHVLLADRTMAARHPATFRTRTRWFGTAALVLGLLHAALFHPVADLHLAIATAFIGGGLLIAVFREELPAVNRTRLGWFVAGTVSMTSLLLLALTHATH
;
A
#
# COMPACT_ATOMS: atom_id res chain seq x y z
N MET A 1 3.11 7.81 -5.42
CA MET A 1 4.59 8.02 -5.37
C MET A 1 5.13 8.50 -4.02
N ALA A 2 4.98 9.78 -3.63
CA ALA A 2 5.61 10.33 -2.41
C ALA A 2 5.31 9.51 -1.14
N TYR A 3 4.06 9.04 -1.03
CA TYR A 3 3.61 8.15 0.03
C TYR A 3 4.49 6.89 0.23
N VAL A 4 4.86 6.21 -0.86
CA VAL A 4 5.68 4.98 -0.79
C VAL A 4 7.02 5.26 -0.12
N PHE A 5 7.64 6.40 -0.43
CA PHE A 5 8.96 6.75 0.09
C PHE A 5 8.92 7.39 1.48
N VAL A 6 7.90 8.20 1.77
CA VAL A 6 7.82 8.95 3.04
C VAL A 6 7.15 8.13 4.14
N HIS A 7 6.38 7.10 3.79
CA HIS A 7 5.63 6.30 4.76
C HIS A 7 5.93 4.80 4.64
N LEU A 8 5.64 4.18 3.50
CA LEU A 8 5.72 2.71 3.38
C LEU A 8 7.14 2.16 3.62
N LEU A 9 8.16 2.71 2.94
CA LEU A 9 9.53 2.20 3.09
C LEU A 9 10.10 2.47 4.50
N PRO A 10 9.97 3.66 5.11
CA PRO A 10 10.36 3.89 6.49
C PRO A 10 9.64 2.98 7.49
N GLU A 11 8.35 2.72 7.27
CA GLU A 11 7.56 1.82 8.11
C GLU A 11 8.07 0.37 8.01
N LEU A 12 8.42 -0.10 6.82
CA LEU A 12 9.04 -1.43 6.66
C LEU A 12 10.40 -1.52 7.36
N ALA A 13 11.20 -0.45 7.30
CA ALA A 13 12.48 -0.39 7.99
C ALA A 13 12.31 -0.42 9.52
N SER A 14 11.38 0.37 10.08
CA SER A 14 11.13 0.42 11.52
C SER A 14 10.60 -0.91 12.05
N HIS A 15 9.66 -1.56 11.35
CA HIS A 15 9.19 -2.88 11.72
C HIS A 15 10.29 -3.95 11.57
N GLY A 16 11.14 -3.87 10.56
CA GLY A 16 12.28 -4.77 10.38
C GLY A 16 13.26 -4.67 11.55
N GLN A 17 13.54 -3.45 12.00
CA GLN A 17 14.36 -3.19 13.18
C GLN A 17 13.70 -3.73 14.47
N ALA A 18 12.39 -3.49 14.67
CA ALA A 18 11.66 -4.02 15.81
C ALA A 18 11.71 -5.56 15.89
N ILE A 19 11.66 -6.25 14.75
CA ILE A 19 11.80 -7.71 14.66
C ILE A 19 13.24 -8.13 15.01
N SER A 20 14.25 -7.42 14.53
CA SER A 20 15.68 -7.66 14.81
C SER A 20 16.02 -7.51 16.30
N GLU A 21 15.35 -6.59 16.98
CA GLU A 21 15.51 -6.33 18.41
C GLU A 21 14.69 -7.28 19.30
N ALA A 22 13.77 -8.07 18.74
CA ALA A 22 12.93 -8.99 19.48
C ALA A 22 13.75 -10.07 20.23
N PRO A 23 13.35 -10.47 21.45
CA PRO A 23 14.08 -11.44 22.26
C PRO A 23 14.31 -12.76 21.49
N GLY A 24 15.57 -13.19 21.38
CA GLY A 24 15.96 -14.44 20.73
C GLY A 24 16.25 -14.34 19.22
N MET A 25 15.90 -13.22 18.57
CA MET A 25 16.09 -13.08 17.11
C MET A 25 17.57 -12.93 16.73
N LYS A 26 18.36 -12.23 17.55
CA LYS A 26 19.82 -12.08 17.39
C LYS A 26 20.58 -13.40 17.43
N THR A 27 19.99 -14.45 18.00
CA THR A 27 20.56 -15.80 18.05
C THR A 27 20.17 -16.63 16.83
N PHE A 28 19.03 -16.33 16.20
CA PHE A 28 18.46 -17.11 15.09
C PHE A 28 18.99 -16.67 13.72
N ALA A 29 19.20 -15.36 13.53
CA ALA A 29 19.74 -14.80 12.28
C ALA A 29 20.57 -13.53 12.53
N PRO A 30 21.56 -13.23 11.65
CA PRO A 30 22.25 -11.95 11.66
C PRO A 30 21.29 -10.76 11.52
N THR A 31 21.51 -9.70 12.29
CA THR A 31 20.64 -8.50 12.30
C THR A 31 20.36 -7.91 10.91
N PRO A 32 21.32 -7.84 9.96
CA PRO A 32 21.01 -7.28 8.63
C PRO A 32 20.03 -8.13 7.82
N ILE A 33 20.03 -9.46 8.02
CA ILE A 33 19.13 -10.37 7.31
C ILE A 33 17.71 -10.24 7.85
N THR A 34 17.58 -10.10 9.17
CA THR A 34 16.28 -9.93 9.82
C THR A 34 15.64 -8.59 9.44
N GLU A 35 16.41 -7.50 9.40
CA GLU A 35 15.93 -6.19 8.95
C GLU A 35 15.54 -6.20 7.47
N ALA A 36 16.24 -6.98 6.64
CA ALA A 36 15.91 -7.16 5.23
C ALA A 36 14.67 -8.04 4.99
N LEU A 37 14.20 -8.80 5.99
CA LEU A 37 13.13 -9.80 5.81
C LEU A 37 11.84 -9.18 5.27
N LEU A 38 11.41 -8.03 5.81
CA LEU A 38 10.21 -7.34 5.32
C LEU A 38 10.39 -6.80 3.90
N PHE A 39 11.60 -6.34 3.54
CA PHE A 39 11.89 -5.96 2.16
C PHE A 39 11.88 -7.15 1.20
N LEU A 40 12.35 -8.33 1.64
CA LEU A 40 12.26 -9.58 0.85
C LEU A 40 10.80 -10.01 0.67
N ILE A 41 9.97 -9.86 1.69
CA ILE A 41 8.52 -10.14 1.60
C ILE A 41 7.86 -9.16 0.64
N ALA A 42 8.22 -7.87 0.67
CA ALA A 42 7.76 -6.90 -0.30
C ALA A 42 8.20 -7.26 -1.73
N LEU A 43 9.43 -7.76 -1.91
CA LEU A 43 9.91 -8.27 -3.19
C LEU A 43 9.05 -9.44 -3.70
N VAL A 44 8.68 -10.39 -2.83
CA VAL A 44 7.76 -11.47 -3.20
C VAL A 44 6.40 -10.92 -3.63
N GLY A 45 5.88 -9.89 -2.95
CA GLY A 45 4.66 -9.18 -3.34
C GLY A 45 4.76 -8.59 -4.75
N ILE A 46 5.86 -7.92 -5.07
CA ILE A 46 6.15 -7.38 -6.42
C ILE A 46 6.20 -8.51 -7.45
N MET A 47 6.97 -9.57 -7.18
CA MET A 47 7.15 -10.66 -8.14
C MET A 47 5.83 -11.37 -8.44
N LEU A 48 5.00 -11.61 -7.41
CA LEU A 48 3.72 -12.27 -7.59
C LEU A 48 2.78 -11.41 -8.44
N THR A 49 2.59 -10.15 -8.07
CA THR A 49 1.70 -9.23 -8.78
C THR A 49 2.15 -9.00 -10.23
N TYR A 50 3.44 -8.83 -10.46
CA TYR A 50 4.00 -8.72 -11.81
C TYR A 50 3.81 -9.99 -12.64
N SER A 51 4.11 -11.17 -12.08
CA SER A 51 4.01 -12.45 -12.81
C SER A 51 2.55 -12.74 -13.22
N LEU A 52 1.60 -12.39 -12.37
CA LEU A 52 0.17 -12.52 -12.66
C LEU A 52 -0.25 -11.62 -13.82
N ASP A 53 0.22 -10.37 -13.85
CA ASP A 53 -0.04 -9.45 -14.95
C ASP A 53 0.55 -9.95 -16.27
N VAL A 54 1.75 -10.54 -16.24
CA VAL A 54 2.37 -11.16 -17.42
C VAL A 54 1.52 -12.33 -17.92
N LEU A 55 1.08 -13.22 -17.03
CA LEU A 55 0.27 -14.37 -17.40
C LEU A 55 -1.12 -13.95 -17.94
N ALA A 56 -1.70 -12.89 -17.39
CA ALA A 56 -2.98 -12.32 -17.79
C ALA A 56 -3.02 -11.85 -19.25
N THR A 57 -1.86 -11.47 -19.81
CA THR A 57 -1.77 -10.96 -21.19
C THR A 57 -1.81 -12.07 -22.24
N HIS A 58 -1.50 -13.31 -21.86
CA HIS A 58 -1.40 -14.44 -22.80
C HIS A 58 -2.63 -15.36 -22.78
N GLU A 59 -3.37 -15.40 -21.67
CA GLU A 59 -4.41 -16.40 -21.39
C GLU A 59 -5.73 -15.73 -20.95
N ARG A 60 -6.85 -15.95 -21.66
CA ARG A 60 -8.16 -15.35 -21.29
C ARG A 60 -8.66 -15.80 -19.92
N GLN A 61 -8.34 -17.03 -19.52
CA GLN A 61 -8.68 -17.54 -18.18
C GLN A 61 -7.77 -16.93 -17.11
N ALA A 62 -6.48 -16.75 -17.40
CA ALA A 62 -5.57 -15.99 -16.54
C ALA A 62 -5.99 -14.52 -16.43
N GLY A 63 -6.55 -13.91 -17.47
CA GLY A 63 -7.10 -12.55 -17.42
C GLY A 63 -8.24 -12.38 -16.42
N ARG A 64 -9.10 -13.39 -16.23
CA ARG A 64 -10.12 -13.38 -15.17
C ARG A 64 -9.50 -13.52 -13.78
N VAL A 65 -8.55 -14.43 -13.61
CA VAL A 65 -7.84 -14.62 -12.33
C VAL A 65 -7.06 -13.37 -11.95
N ALA A 66 -6.35 -12.75 -12.89
CA ALA A 66 -5.61 -11.52 -12.68
C ALA A 66 -6.53 -10.35 -12.32
N SER A 67 -7.68 -10.22 -12.99
CA SER A 67 -8.69 -9.21 -12.62
C SER A 67 -9.22 -9.40 -11.19
N SER A 68 -9.50 -10.65 -10.78
CA SER A 68 -9.88 -10.99 -9.41
C SER A 68 -8.77 -10.71 -8.40
N LEU A 69 -7.52 -11.02 -8.73
CA LEU A 69 -6.36 -10.77 -7.86
C LEU A 69 -6.02 -9.29 -7.75
N HIS A 70 -6.17 -8.53 -8.83
CA HIS A 70 -6.00 -7.08 -8.80
C HIS A 70 -7.09 -6.43 -7.94
N THR A 71 -8.34 -6.91 -8.05
CA THR A 71 -9.44 -6.52 -7.14
C THR A 71 -9.13 -6.89 -5.69
N LEU A 72 -8.61 -8.09 -5.45
CA LEU A 72 -8.25 -8.56 -4.11
C LEU A 72 -7.10 -7.73 -3.53
N ASN A 73 -6.06 -7.44 -4.31
CA ASN A 73 -4.94 -6.61 -3.91
C ASN A 73 -5.42 -5.19 -3.57
N PHE A 74 -6.28 -4.61 -4.41
CA PHE A 74 -6.90 -3.32 -4.13
C PHE A 74 -7.72 -3.33 -2.82
N ALA A 75 -8.52 -4.36 -2.61
CA ALA A 75 -9.28 -4.54 -1.37
C ALA A 75 -8.33 -4.71 -0.16
N ALA A 76 -7.27 -5.51 -0.29
CA ALA A 76 -6.31 -5.75 0.78
C ALA A 76 -5.53 -4.48 1.16
N ILE A 77 -5.09 -3.70 0.16
CA ILE A 77 -4.48 -2.37 0.35
C ILE A 77 -5.46 -1.44 1.08
N SER A 78 -6.71 -1.37 0.61
CA SER A 78 -7.74 -0.52 1.21
C SER A 78 -8.03 -0.92 2.66
N TYR A 79 -8.11 -2.22 2.93
CA TYR A 79 -8.27 -2.78 4.27
C TYR A 79 -7.12 -2.38 5.19
N LEU A 80 -5.86 -2.58 4.76
CA LEU A 80 -4.69 -2.23 5.57
C LEU A 80 -4.65 -0.75 5.88
N TYR A 81 -4.96 0.12 4.91
CA TYR A 81 -5.00 1.56 5.15
C TYR A 81 -6.07 1.96 6.17
N ALA A 82 -7.27 1.39 6.07
CA ALA A 82 -8.32 1.66 7.05
C ALA A 82 -7.96 1.11 8.43
N TYR A 83 -7.29 -0.04 8.48
CA TYR A 83 -6.82 -0.63 9.71
C TYR A 83 -5.72 0.21 10.39
N SER A 84 -4.78 0.76 9.62
CA SER A 84 -3.70 1.61 10.14
C SER A 84 -4.16 3.03 10.51
N LEU A 85 -5.34 3.46 10.07
CA LEU A 85 -5.83 4.83 10.24
C LEU A 85 -5.86 5.31 11.71
N PRO A 86 -6.33 4.54 12.70
CA PRO A 86 -6.31 4.97 14.10
C PRO A 86 -4.89 5.22 14.63
N SER A 87 -3.93 4.35 14.29
CA SER A 87 -2.53 4.52 14.66
C SER A 87 -1.93 5.79 14.02
N LEU A 88 -2.32 6.10 12.80
CA LEU A 88 -1.88 7.32 12.08
C LEU A 88 -2.44 8.59 12.71
N ILE A 89 -3.71 8.58 13.12
CA ILE A 89 -4.33 9.70 13.84
C ILE A 89 -3.65 9.91 15.19
N SER A 90 -3.23 8.83 15.86
CA SER A 90 -2.47 8.91 17.11
C SER A 90 -1.07 9.50 16.93
N THR A 91 -0.48 9.36 15.73
CA THR A 91 0.77 10.05 15.36
C THR A 91 0.54 11.56 15.23
N GLY A 92 -0.61 11.98 14.69
CA GLY A 92 -1.03 13.37 14.70
C GLY A 92 -2.24 13.63 13.80
N LEU A 93 -3.15 14.51 14.24
CA LEU A 93 -4.41 14.77 13.52
C LEU A 93 -4.17 15.25 12.08
N ALA A 94 -3.23 16.18 11.89
CA ALA A 94 -2.89 16.70 10.56
C ALA A 94 -2.33 15.60 9.64
N TYR A 95 -1.51 14.69 10.19
CA TYR A 95 -0.96 13.56 9.46
C TYR A 95 -2.06 12.58 9.04
N GLY A 96 -2.95 12.22 9.97
CA GLY A 96 -4.10 11.36 9.69
C GLY A 96 -5.03 11.94 8.62
N VAL A 97 -5.30 13.24 8.63
CA VAL A 97 -6.13 13.91 7.61
C VAL A 97 -5.45 13.89 6.24
N LEU A 98 -4.17 14.26 6.15
CA LEU A 98 -3.42 14.24 4.89
C LEU A 98 -3.32 12.82 4.32
N PHE A 99 -3.06 11.84 5.17
CA PHE A 99 -3.05 10.43 4.81
C PHE A 99 -4.41 9.99 4.26
N THR A 100 -5.50 10.33 4.94
CA THR A 100 -6.86 10.02 4.48
C THR A 100 -7.13 10.60 3.09
N ILE A 101 -6.75 11.86 2.84
CA ILE A 101 -6.88 12.49 1.53
C ILE A 101 -6.05 11.74 0.47
N ALA A 102 -4.81 11.38 0.80
CA ALA A 102 -3.93 10.65 -0.10
C ALA A 102 -4.49 9.27 -0.48
N ILE A 103 -5.03 8.54 0.50
CA ILE A 103 -5.63 7.22 0.27
C ILE A 103 -6.95 7.34 -0.48
N CYS A 104 -7.80 8.31 -0.15
CA CYS A 104 -9.00 8.59 -0.94
C CYS A 104 -8.66 8.85 -2.41
N ALA A 105 -7.60 9.62 -2.68
CA ALA A 105 -7.13 9.86 -4.04
C ALA A 105 -6.64 8.57 -4.72
N HIS A 106 -5.87 7.71 -4.04
CA HIS A 106 -5.44 6.41 -4.58
C HIS A 106 -6.64 5.50 -4.88
N VAL A 107 -7.59 5.40 -3.94
CA VAL A 107 -8.80 4.60 -4.07
C VAL A 107 -9.64 5.08 -5.24
N LEU A 108 -9.84 6.39 -5.38
CA LEU A 108 -10.56 6.98 -6.51
C LEU A 108 -9.85 6.77 -7.85
N LEU A 109 -8.52 6.88 -7.89
CA LEU A 109 -7.74 6.67 -9.10
C LEU A 109 -7.79 5.19 -9.51
N ALA A 110 -7.60 4.27 -8.56
CA ALA A 110 -7.69 2.83 -8.76
C ALA A 110 -9.10 2.39 -9.21
N ASP A 111 -10.14 2.98 -8.64
CA ASP A 111 -11.53 2.74 -9.05
C ASP A 111 -11.75 3.17 -10.51
N ARG A 112 -11.21 4.32 -10.91
CA ARG A 112 -11.27 4.81 -12.29
C ARG A 112 -10.44 3.97 -13.27
N THR A 113 -9.23 3.55 -12.90
CA THR A 113 -8.38 2.72 -13.77
C THR A 113 -9.00 1.33 -13.96
N MET A 114 -9.60 0.76 -12.90
CA MET A 114 -10.35 -0.49 -12.97
C MET A 114 -11.60 -0.35 -13.87
N ALA A 115 -12.35 0.74 -13.74
CA ALA A 115 -13.49 1.01 -14.61
C ALA A 115 -13.10 1.12 -16.09
N ALA A 116 -11.94 1.73 -16.37
CA ALA A 116 -11.44 1.90 -17.73
C ALA A 116 -10.88 0.60 -18.35
N ARG A 117 -10.15 -0.22 -17.57
CA ARG A 117 -9.53 -1.47 -18.07
C ARG A 117 -10.48 -2.67 -18.08
N HIS A 118 -11.45 -2.71 -17.18
CA HIS A 118 -12.35 -3.86 -16.99
C HIS A 118 -13.84 -3.48 -16.92
N PRO A 119 -14.40 -2.84 -17.96
CA PRO A 119 -15.76 -2.28 -17.93
C PRO A 119 -16.87 -3.34 -17.72
N ALA A 120 -16.64 -4.59 -18.16
CA ALA A 120 -17.61 -5.67 -18.02
C ALA A 120 -17.71 -6.21 -16.57
N THR A 121 -16.58 -6.32 -15.87
CA THR A 121 -16.50 -6.82 -14.49
C THR A 121 -16.94 -5.75 -13.48
N PHE A 122 -16.64 -4.48 -13.78
CA PHE A 122 -16.91 -3.34 -12.91
C PHE A 122 -18.41 -3.05 -12.72
N ARG A 123 -19.26 -3.45 -13.67
CA ARG A 123 -20.68 -3.07 -13.74
C ARG A 123 -21.59 -3.76 -12.72
N THR A 124 -21.17 -4.87 -12.09
CA THR A 124 -22.13 -5.71 -11.32
C THR A 124 -21.73 -6.08 -9.90
N ARG A 125 -20.45 -6.02 -9.49
CA ARG A 125 -20.07 -6.43 -8.12
C ARG A 125 -18.84 -5.75 -7.51
N THR A 126 -17.92 -5.23 -8.33
CA THR A 126 -16.59 -4.80 -7.86
C THR A 126 -16.58 -3.46 -7.10
N ARG A 127 -17.56 -2.57 -7.34
CA ARG A 127 -17.65 -1.24 -6.69
C ARG A 127 -17.71 -1.29 -5.16
N TRP A 128 -18.23 -2.36 -4.59
CA TRP A 128 -18.41 -2.47 -3.14
C TRP A 128 -17.23 -3.11 -2.42
N PHE A 129 -16.29 -3.75 -3.13
CA PHE A 129 -15.17 -4.44 -2.49
C PHE A 129 -14.22 -3.45 -1.80
N GLY A 130 -13.92 -2.31 -2.42
CA GLY A 130 -13.11 -1.26 -1.80
C GLY A 130 -13.77 -0.70 -0.54
N THR A 131 -15.05 -0.32 -0.63
CA THR A 131 -15.81 0.19 0.52
C THR A 131 -15.95 -0.84 1.63
N ALA A 132 -16.27 -2.10 1.28
CA ALA A 132 -16.36 -3.18 2.26
C ALA A 132 -15.01 -3.43 2.95
N ALA A 133 -13.91 -3.42 2.19
CA ALA A 133 -12.57 -3.57 2.74
C ALA A 133 -12.20 -2.42 3.70
N LEU A 134 -12.54 -1.17 3.36
CA LEU A 134 -12.35 -0.02 4.25
C LEU A 134 -13.14 -0.18 5.56
N VAL A 135 -14.43 -0.53 5.45
CA VAL A 135 -15.29 -0.73 6.63
C VAL A 135 -14.78 -1.88 7.50
N LEU A 136 -14.37 -3.00 6.88
CA LEU A 136 -13.82 -4.14 7.60
C LEU A 136 -12.49 -3.80 8.26
N GLY A 137 -11.61 -3.04 7.60
CA GLY A 137 -10.33 -2.60 8.18
C GLY A 137 -10.53 -1.70 9.39
N LEU A 138 -11.43 -0.72 9.28
CA LEU A 138 -11.76 0.18 10.39
C LEU A 138 -12.43 -0.57 11.55
N LEU A 139 -13.37 -1.47 11.25
CA LEU A 139 -14.04 -2.28 12.25
C LEU A 139 -13.03 -3.20 12.96
N HIS A 140 -12.11 -3.81 12.20
CA HIS A 140 -11.06 -4.64 12.78
C HIS A 140 -10.18 -3.81 13.71
N ALA A 141 -9.72 -2.63 13.29
CA ALA A 141 -8.92 -1.75 14.14
C ALA A 141 -9.66 -1.30 15.40
N ALA A 142 -10.97 -1.08 15.32
CA ALA A 142 -11.79 -0.70 16.47
C ALA A 142 -12.05 -1.86 17.46
N LEU A 143 -12.19 -3.09 16.96
CA LEU A 143 -12.54 -4.27 17.76
C LEU A 143 -11.32 -5.04 18.28
N PHE A 144 -10.22 -5.05 17.54
CA PHE A 144 -9.02 -5.82 17.84
C PHE A 144 -7.83 -4.87 18.01
N HIS A 145 -7.67 -4.37 19.24
CA HIS A 145 -6.47 -3.66 19.71
C HIS A 145 -5.27 -4.61 19.87
N PRO A 146 -4.04 -4.08 19.75
CA PRO A 146 -3.20 -4.26 18.57
C PRO A 146 -2.92 -5.75 18.25
N VAL A 147 -3.18 -6.14 16.99
CA VAL A 147 -2.73 -7.43 16.43
C VAL A 147 -1.21 -7.49 16.51
N ALA A 148 -0.66 -8.62 16.95
CA ALA A 148 0.78 -8.83 17.08
C ALA A 148 1.55 -8.27 15.86
N ASP A 149 2.44 -7.31 16.13
CA ASP A 149 3.10 -6.44 15.14
C ASP A 149 3.67 -7.20 13.93
N LEU A 150 4.13 -8.44 14.14
CA LEU A 150 4.74 -9.25 13.09
C LEU A 150 3.77 -9.62 11.96
N HIS A 151 2.55 -10.06 12.27
CA HIS A 151 1.61 -10.47 11.22
C HIS A 151 1.17 -9.29 10.37
N LEU A 152 0.95 -8.15 11.01
CA LEU A 152 0.64 -6.91 10.34
C LEU A 152 1.83 -6.44 9.50
N ALA A 153 3.04 -6.45 10.04
CA ALA A 153 4.26 -6.06 9.31
C ALA A 153 4.49 -6.93 8.06
N ILE A 154 4.30 -8.25 8.16
CA ILE A 154 4.40 -9.18 7.03
C ILE A 154 3.31 -8.89 5.98
N ALA A 155 2.07 -8.68 6.42
CA ALA A 155 0.96 -8.35 5.51
C ALA A 155 1.20 -7.02 4.79
N THR A 156 1.58 -5.98 5.54
CA THR A 156 1.94 -4.65 5.03
C THR A 156 3.12 -4.73 4.08
N ALA A 157 4.15 -5.52 4.38
CA ALA A 157 5.28 -5.75 3.48
C ALA A 157 4.83 -6.36 2.16
N PHE A 158 4.11 -7.47 2.21
CA PHE A 158 3.68 -8.20 1.02
C PHE A 158 2.75 -7.35 0.15
N ILE A 159 1.73 -6.75 0.76
CA ILE A 159 0.74 -5.92 0.08
C ILE A 159 1.38 -4.60 -0.40
N GLY A 160 2.29 -4.02 0.41
CA GLY A 160 3.07 -2.85 0.07
C GLY A 160 3.97 -3.06 -1.15
N GLY A 161 4.54 -4.26 -1.31
CA GLY A 161 5.23 -4.65 -2.54
C GLY A 161 4.31 -4.63 -3.76
N GLY A 162 3.10 -5.18 -3.65
CA GLY A 162 2.09 -5.12 -4.69
C GLY A 162 1.65 -3.68 -5.03
N LEU A 163 1.51 -2.82 -4.03
CA LEU A 163 1.27 -1.39 -4.22
C LEU A 163 2.44 -0.73 -4.97
N LEU A 164 3.69 -1.03 -4.62
CA LEU A 164 4.87 -0.41 -5.21
C LEU A 164 4.96 -0.65 -6.72
N ILE A 165 4.69 -1.88 -7.18
CA ILE A 165 4.63 -2.15 -8.63
C ILE A 165 3.43 -1.48 -9.29
N ALA A 166 2.26 -1.45 -8.65
CA ALA A 166 1.08 -0.77 -9.19
C ALA A 166 1.34 0.74 -9.36
N VAL A 167 1.93 1.36 -8.34
CA VAL A 167 2.35 2.76 -8.34
C VAL A 167 3.34 3.01 -9.47
N PHE A 168 4.45 2.26 -9.56
CA PHE A 168 5.45 2.47 -10.62
C PHE A 168 4.97 2.14 -12.03
N ARG A 169 4.07 1.18 -12.20
CA ARG A 169 3.63 0.74 -13.52
C ARG A 169 2.39 1.48 -14.02
N GLU A 170 1.49 1.86 -13.12
CA GLU A 170 0.15 2.35 -13.46
C GLU A 170 -0.05 3.82 -13.12
N GLU A 171 0.57 4.32 -12.04
CA GLU A 171 0.47 5.74 -11.67
C GLU A 171 1.51 6.62 -12.35
N LEU A 172 2.64 6.05 -12.81
CA LEU A 172 3.58 6.81 -13.61
C LEU A 172 2.96 7.14 -14.97
N PRO A 173 2.79 8.44 -15.30
CA PRO A 173 2.31 8.81 -16.61
C PRO A 173 3.29 8.32 -17.68
N ALA A 174 2.73 7.89 -18.82
CA ALA A 174 3.56 7.48 -19.95
C ALA A 174 4.48 8.64 -20.36
N VAL A 175 5.73 8.33 -20.67
CA VAL A 175 6.78 9.34 -20.96
C VAL A 175 6.33 10.36 -22.03
N ASN A 176 5.55 9.91 -23.02
CA ASN A 176 5.02 10.74 -24.11
C ASN A 176 3.78 11.60 -23.75
N ARG A 177 3.16 11.41 -22.59
CA ARG A 177 1.98 12.18 -22.11
C ARG A 177 2.25 12.97 -20.84
N THR A 178 3.45 12.86 -20.29
CA THR A 178 3.80 13.45 -19.00
C THR A 178 4.09 14.94 -19.13
N ARG A 179 3.34 15.77 -18.40
CA ARG A 179 3.74 17.16 -18.15
C ARG A 179 4.65 17.20 -16.93
N LEU A 180 5.96 17.15 -17.17
CA LEU A 180 6.97 17.04 -16.12
C LEU A 180 6.80 18.07 -14.99
N GLY A 181 6.49 19.32 -15.32
CA GLY A 181 6.28 20.37 -14.33
C GLY A 181 5.18 20.05 -13.31
N TRP A 182 4.03 19.55 -13.77
CA TRP A 182 2.92 19.17 -12.88
C TRP A 182 3.24 17.93 -12.04
N PHE A 183 3.95 16.96 -12.63
CA PHE A 183 4.39 15.77 -11.92
C PHE A 183 5.36 16.10 -10.78
N VAL A 184 6.39 16.91 -11.07
CA VAL A 184 7.36 17.36 -10.07
C VAL A 184 6.69 18.22 -9.02
N ALA A 185 5.84 19.18 -9.42
CA ALA A 185 5.11 20.03 -8.48
C ALA A 185 4.22 19.22 -7.53
N GLY A 186 3.46 18.24 -8.04
CA GLY A 186 2.63 17.37 -7.21
C GLY A 186 3.45 16.51 -6.26
N THR A 187 4.56 15.94 -6.74
CA THR A 187 5.47 15.12 -5.93
C THR A 187 6.10 15.95 -4.81
N VAL A 188 6.70 17.10 -5.14
CA VAL A 188 7.32 18.01 -4.17
C VAL A 188 6.29 18.51 -3.16
N SER A 189 5.11 18.94 -3.62
CA SER A 189 4.06 19.43 -2.72
C SER A 189 3.62 18.35 -1.73
N MET A 190 3.37 17.13 -2.20
CA MET A 190 2.93 16.05 -1.33
C MET A 190 4.03 15.61 -0.36
N THR A 191 5.28 15.51 -0.83
CA THR A 191 6.43 15.21 0.03
C THR A 191 6.58 16.28 1.12
N SER A 192 6.55 17.57 0.76
CA SER A 192 6.66 18.67 1.73
C SER A 192 5.52 18.65 2.75
N LEU A 193 4.28 18.44 2.32
CA LEU A 193 3.13 18.33 3.22
C LEU A 193 3.26 17.18 4.21
N LEU A 194 3.70 16.00 3.74
CA LEU A 194 3.91 14.84 4.60
C LEU A 194 5.05 15.07 5.60
N LEU A 195 6.17 15.66 5.16
CA LEU A 195 7.29 15.99 6.04
C LEU A 195 6.90 17.02 7.11
N LEU A 196 6.18 18.09 6.72
CA LEU A 196 5.69 19.08 7.67
C LEU A 196 4.73 18.46 8.69
N ALA A 197 3.84 17.59 8.24
CA ALA A 197 2.92 16.89 9.13
C ALA A 197 3.65 15.95 10.12
N LEU A 198 4.71 15.27 9.67
CA LEU A 198 5.57 14.46 10.54
C LEU A 198 6.31 15.31 11.59
N THR A 199 6.79 16.50 11.21
CA THR A 199 7.44 17.40 12.18
C THR A 199 6.47 17.97 13.21
N HIS A 200 5.20 18.20 12.85
CA HIS A 200 4.18 18.65 13.81
C HIS A 200 3.61 17.53 14.68
N ALA A 201 3.72 16.27 14.24
CA ALA A 201 3.31 15.09 14.99
C ALA A 201 4.25 14.73 16.16
N THR A 202 5.49 15.21 16.12
CA THR A 202 6.53 14.90 17.13
C THR A 202 6.63 15.92 18.26
N HIS A 203 5.75 16.93 18.27
CA HIS A 203 5.62 17.97 19.31
C HIS A 203 4.27 17.87 20.00
#